data_AF-A0A2M8KGQ1-F1
#
_entry.id   AF-A0A2M8KGQ1-F1
#
_cell.length_a   1.000
_cell.length_b   1.000
_cell.length_c   1.000
_cell.angle_alpha   90.00
_cell.angle_beta   90.00
_cell.angle_gamma   90.00
#
_symmetry.space_group_name_H-M   'P 1'
#
loop_
_entity.id
_entity.type
_entity.pdbx_description
1 polymer ?
#
loop_
_entity_poly.entity_id
_entity_poly.type
_entity_poly.pdbx_seq_one_letter_code
_entity_poly.pdbx_strand_id
1 'polypeptide(L)'
;MKKKLIIGGSIAIIIIGGYFAWQGIFNKKPSYTFVEAARGDVEEKVSVTGTVISDKQIDLEFENSGKIKKIEALVGGVGIMNIMLVSVSERTREIGLRKAVGADSKSILYQFLTESLVITVLGGTIGIILGVANSLAVGLIARTQGLNWPLTISWLAVLAAFFVAMAIGLAFG
;
A
#
# COMPACT_ATOMS: atom_id res chain seq x y z
N MET A 1 -1.90 0.91 -42.93
CA MET A 1 -0.78 0.72 -41.97
C MET A 1 -0.83 1.80 -40.90
N LYS A 2 -0.55 1.42 -39.63
CA LYS A 2 -0.29 2.24 -38.42
C LYS A 2 -1.49 2.76 -37.61
N LYS A 3 -2.09 1.88 -36.77
CA LYS A 3 -2.68 2.27 -35.47
C LYS A 3 -1.54 2.30 -34.44
N LYS A 4 -1.05 3.50 -34.06
CA LYS A 4 -0.11 3.66 -32.94
C LYS A 4 -0.87 4.00 -31.65
N LEU A 5 -0.96 2.99 -30.79
CA LEU A 5 -0.72 3.02 -29.33
C LEU A 5 -1.06 4.33 -28.58
N ILE A 6 -2.32 4.47 -28.16
CA ILE A 6 -2.81 5.57 -27.29
C ILE A 6 -2.68 5.20 -25.79
N ILE A 7 -2.26 3.98 -25.45
CA ILE A 7 -2.29 3.44 -24.08
C ILE A 7 -1.26 4.12 -23.14
N GLY A 8 -0.18 4.68 -23.68
CA GLY A 8 0.86 5.35 -22.87
C GLY A 8 0.46 6.72 -22.30
N GLY A 9 -0.51 7.40 -22.92
CA GLY A 9 -0.91 8.76 -22.51
C GLY A 9 -1.73 8.78 -21.22
N SER A 10 -2.60 7.79 -21.01
CA SER A 10 -3.47 7.73 -19.84
C SER A 10 -2.70 7.48 -18.53
N ILE A 11 -1.63 6.68 -18.59
CA ILE A 11 -0.79 6.41 -17.41
C ILE A 11 -0.03 7.68 -17.01
N ALA A 12 0.51 8.44 -17.98
CA ALA A 12 1.18 9.70 -17.71
C ALA A 12 0.24 10.75 -17.09
N ILE A 13 -1.02 10.83 -17.56
CA ILE A 13 -2.03 11.75 -17.03
C ILE A 13 -2.41 11.39 -15.57
N ILE A 14 -2.52 10.11 -15.23
CA ILE A 14 -2.82 9.67 -13.86
C ILE A 14 -1.65 10.02 -12.92
N ILE A 15 -0.40 9.81 -13.36
CA ILE A 15 0.79 10.13 -12.56
C ILE A 15 0.92 11.66 -12.36
N ILE A 16 0.73 12.46 -13.42
CA ILE A 16 0.83 13.92 -13.35
C ILE A 16 -0.35 14.53 -12.58
N GLY A 17 -1.57 14.04 -12.79
CA GLY A 17 -2.76 14.49 -12.08
C GLY A 17 -2.71 14.17 -10.58
N GLY A 18 -2.24 12.96 -10.24
CA GLY A 18 -1.97 12.59 -8.85
C GLY A 18 -0.90 13.47 -8.21
N TYR A 19 0.17 13.79 -8.96
CA TYR A 19 1.23 14.68 -8.49
C TYR A 19 0.74 16.12 -8.24
N PHE A 20 -0.09 16.69 -9.12
CA PHE A 20 -0.66 18.02 -8.92
C PHE A 20 -1.68 18.07 -7.77
N ALA A 21 -2.52 17.04 -7.62
CA ALA A 21 -3.43 16.92 -6.48
C ALA A 21 -2.66 16.82 -5.15
N TRP A 22 -1.55 16.07 -5.14
CA TRP A 22 -0.64 15.95 -4.01
C TRP A 22 -0.02 17.29 -3.62
N GLN A 23 0.46 18.07 -4.60
CA GLN A 23 1.02 19.41 -4.35
C GLN A 23 -0.02 20.39 -3.76
N GLY A 24 -1.30 20.25 -4.13
CA GLY A 24 -2.39 21.06 -3.57
C GLY A 24 -2.67 20.79 -2.10
N ILE A 25 -2.46 19.55 -1.62
CA ILE A 25 -2.71 19.15 -0.23
C ILE A 25 -1.63 19.70 0.72
N PHE A 26 -0.39 19.85 0.25
CA PHE A 26 0.74 20.33 1.06
C PHE A 26 1.06 21.83 0.93
N ASN A 27 0.46 22.55 -0.02
CA ASN A 27 0.70 23.99 -0.24
C ASN A 27 -0.20 24.91 0.63
N LYS A 28 -0.42 24.57 1.90
CA LYS A 28 -0.87 25.56 2.90
C LYS A 28 0.37 26.24 3.48
N LYS A 29 0.77 27.39 2.91
CA LYS A 29 1.91 28.17 3.41
C LYS A 29 1.62 28.73 4.81
N PRO A 30 2.50 28.57 5.81
CA PRO A 30 2.42 29.34 7.05
C PRO A 30 3.06 30.72 6.83
N SER A 31 2.32 31.77 7.16
CA SER A 31 2.82 33.15 7.15
C SER A 31 3.66 33.42 8.40
N TYR A 32 4.91 33.87 8.26
CA TYR A 32 5.76 34.29 9.38
C TYR A 32 5.98 35.80 9.31
N THR A 33 5.47 36.52 10.31
CA THR A 33 5.73 37.95 10.53
C THR A 33 6.85 38.08 11.55
N PHE A 34 7.91 38.83 11.24
CA PHE A 34 9.08 39.01 12.11
C PHE A 34 8.77 40.02 13.24
N VAL A 35 9.05 39.65 14.49
CA VAL A 35 9.00 40.56 15.66
C VAL A 35 10.38 40.60 16.31
N GLU A 36 10.86 41.81 16.54
CA GLU A 36 12.20 42.18 17.02
C GLU A 36 12.30 42.01 18.55
N ALA A 37 13.38 41.39 19.03
CA ALA A 37 13.54 40.92 20.40
C ALA A 37 14.09 42.00 21.36
N ALA A 38 13.43 42.19 22.51
CA ALA A 38 13.93 42.95 23.66
C ALA A 38 14.37 42.01 24.80
N ARG A 39 15.52 42.34 25.41
CA ARG A 39 16.23 41.66 26.50
C ARG A 39 15.39 41.43 27.77
N GLY A 40 15.67 40.31 28.46
CA GLY A 40 15.47 40.16 29.90
C GLY A 40 15.15 38.72 30.32
N ASP A 41 16.17 38.03 30.82
CA ASP A 41 16.24 36.94 31.81
C ASP A 41 15.09 35.92 31.99
N VAL A 42 15.53 34.67 32.22
CA VAL A 42 14.84 33.45 32.70
C VAL A 42 14.52 32.41 31.61
N GLU A 43 15.30 31.31 31.64
CA GLU A 43 14.99 29.97 31.12
C GLU A 43 13.93 29.89 30.02
N GLU A 44 14.32 30.20 28.79
CA GLU A 44 13.51 29.82 27.63
C GLU A 44 14.35 28.95 26.71
N LYS A 45 13.86 27.72 26.51
CA LYS A 45 14.35 26.75 25.54
C LYS A 45 14.81 27.50 24.30
N VAL A 46 16.08 27.33 23.92
CA VAL A 46 16.65 27.86 22.68
C VAL A 46 15.77 27.38 21.53
N SER A 47 14.86 28.26 21.15
CA SER A 47 13.83 28.05 20.15
C SER A 47 14.07 29.11 19.10
N VAL A 48 14.82 28.72 18.07
CA VAL A 48 14.97 29.48 16.84
C VAL A 48 14.46 28.59 15.71
N THR A 49 13.18 28.78 15.39
CA THR A 49 12.56 28.70 14.05
C THR A 49 12.56 27.31 13.35
N GLY A 50 11.48 26.54 13.29
CA GLY A 50 10.08 26.85 13.57
C GLY A 50 9.15 25.70 13.15
N THR A 51 9.35 24.53 13.77
CA THR A 51 8.25 23.61 14.11
C THR A 51 8.73 22.83 15.34
N VAL A 52 8.44 23.33 16.54
CA VAL A 52 8.38 22.43 17.69
C VAL A 52 7.12 21.62 17.46
N ILE A 53 7.24 20.54 16.68
CA ILE A 53 6.20 19.54 16.60
C ILE A 53 6.12 19.02 18.03
N SER A 54 5.07 19.39 18.75
CA SER A 54 4.81 18.86 20.10
C SER A 54 4.96 17.34 20.01
N ASP A 55 5.64 16.68 20.96
CA ASP A 55 5.84 15.22 20.91
C ASP A 55 4.53 14.48 20.61
N LYS A 56 3.43 15.01 21.17
CA LYS A 56 2.06 14.57 20.93
C LYS A 56 1.61 14.62 19.46
N GLN A 57 2.10 15.60 18.71
CA GLN A 57 1.76 15.85 17.30
C GLN A 57 2.62 14.98 16.36
N ILE A 58 3.82 14.55 16.78
CA ILE A 58 4.59 13.50 16.11
C ILE A 58 3.92 12.13 16.31
N ASP A 59 3.49 11.81 17.53
CA ASP A 59 2.80 10.56 17.86
C ASP A 59 1.48 10.38 17.09
N LEU A 60 0.72 11.47 16.94
CA LEU A 60 -0.54 11.47 16.18
C LEU A 60 -0.34 11.22 14.68
N GLU A 61 0.73 11.74 14.08
CA GLU A 61 1.06 11.52 12.65
C GLU A 61 1.49 10.07 12.37
N PHE A 62 2.28 9.47 13.27
CA PHE A 62 2.62 8.04 13.19
C PHE A 62 1.40 7.14 13.38
N GLU A 63 0.49 7.50 14.29
CA GLU A 63 -0.75 6.76 14.50
C GLU A 63 -1.66 6.83 13.26
N ASN A 64 -1.78 8.00 12.63
CA ASN A 64 -2.57 8.17 11.40
C ASN A 64 -2.00 7.37 10.23
N SER A 65 -0.67 7.36 10.06
CA SER A 65 0.00 6.52 9.07
C SER A 65 -0.23 5.03 9.31
N GLY A 66 -0.27 4.60 10.57
CA GLY A 66 -0.62 3.24 10.97
C GLY A 66 -2.07 2.87 10.65
N LYS A 67 -3.01 3.80 10.84
CA LYS A 67 -4.44 3.60 10.52
C LYS A 67 -4.65 3.38 9.02
N ILE A 68 -4.01 4.19 8.18
CA ILE A 68 -4.13 4.07 6.71
C ILE A 68 -3.63 2.69 6.25
N LYS A 69 -2.45 2.26 6.70
CA LYS A 69 -1.89 0.93 6.37
C LYS A 69 -2.81 -0.23 6.75
N LYS A 70 -3.53 -0.13 7.87
CA LYS A 70 -4.50 -1.15 8.31
C LYS A 70 -5.71 -1.22 7.38
N ILE A 71 -6.24 -0.06 6.97
CA ILE A 71 -7.38 0.01 6.05
C ILE A 71 -6.98 -0.53 4.67
N GLU A 72 -5.79 -0.20 4.18
CA GLU A 72 -5.24 -0.72 2.93
C GLU A 72 -5.11 -2.25 2.94
N ALA A 73 -4.61 -2.82 4.05
CA ALA A 73 -4.54 -4.28 4.21
C ALA A 73 -5.94 -4.91 4.24
N LEU A 74 -6.91 -4.27 4.88
CA LEU A 74 -8.29 -4.75 4.96
C LEU A 74 -8.95 -4.79 3.57
N VAL A 75 -8.89 -3.69 2.81
CA VAL A 75 -9.50 -3.63 1.48
C VAL A 75 -8.82 -4.60 0.50
N GLY A 76 -7.50 -4.74 0.58
CA GLY A 76 -6.76 -5.75 -0.19
C GLY A 76 -7.19 -7.18 0.17
N GLY A 77 -7.38 -7.44 1.47
CA GLY A 77 -7.88 -8.71 1.98
C GLY A 77 -9.28 -9.08 1.48
N VAL A 78 -10.21 -8.11 1.43
CA VAL A 78 -11.56 -8.31 0.88
C VAL A 78 -11.50 -8.72 -0.59
N GLY A 79 -10.58 -8.14 -1.37
CA GLY A 79 -10.37 -8.53 -2.77
C GLY A 79 -9.91 -9.97 -2.92
N ILE A 80 -8.95 -10.40 -2.09
CA ILE A 80 -8.46 -11.79 -2.06
C ILE A 80 -9.60 -12.75 -1.69
N MET A 81 -10.34 -12.41 -0.63
CA MET A 81 -11.51 -13.17 -0.19
C MET A 81 -12.53 -13.34 -1.33
N ASN A 82 -12.83 -12.28 -2.09
CA ASN A 82 -13.83 -12.33 -3.15
C ASN A 82 -13.43 -13.30 -4.28
N ILE A 83 -12.16 -13.26 -4.71
CA ILE A 83 -11.67 -14.19 -5.73
C ILE A 83 -11.72 -15.63 -5.21
N MET A 84 -11.33 -15.86 -3.95
CA MET A 84 -11.40 -17.19 -3.34
C MET A 84 -12.83 -17.71 -3.24
N LEU A 85 -13.77 -16.89 -2.74
CA LEU A 85 -15.18 -17.24 -2.62
C LEU A 85 -15.82 -17.59 -3.96
N VAL A 86 -15.50 -16.82 -5.02
CA VAL A 86 -15.98 -17.10 -6.38
C VAL A 86 -15.38 -18.42 -6.87
N SER A 87 -14.08 -18.65 -6.69
CA SER A 87 -13.40 -19.86 -7.17
C SER A 87 -13.94 -21.16 -6.54
N VAL A 88 -14.28 -21.13 -5.25
CA VAL A 88 -14.90 -22.28 -4.58
C VAL A 88 -16.35 -22.45 -5.00
N SER A 89 -17.08 -21.34 -5.18
CA SER A 89 -18.48 -21.35 -5.59
C SER A 89 -18.66 -21.95 -6.99
N GLU A 90 -17.80 -21.60 -7.94
CA GLU A 90 -17.85 -22.14 -9.31
C GLU A 90 -17.63 -23.66 -9.35
N ARG A 91 -16.74 -24.17 -8.49
CA ARG A 91 -16.36 -25.59 -8.48
C ARG A 91 -17.16 -26.45 -7.49
N THR A 92 -18.05 -25.86 -6.70
CA THR A 92 -18.87 -26.59 -5.71
C THR A 92 -19.70 -27.72 -6.31
N ARG A 93 -20.25 -27.53 -7.52
CA ARG A 93 -21.07 -28.55 -8.19
C ARG A 93 -20.25 -29.79 -8.56
N GLU A 94 -19.01 -29.60 -8.98
CA GLU A 94 -18.09 -30.68 -9.34
C GLU A 94 -17.60 -31.45 -8.12
N ILE A 95 -17.32 -30.74 -7.02
CA ILE A 95 -16.96 -31.35 -5.72
C ILE A 95 -18.12 -32.22 -5.19
N GLY A 96 -19.35 -31.72 -5.27
CA GLY A 96 -20.54 -32.44 -4.81
C GLY A 96 -20.74 -33.76 -5.56
N LEU A 97 -20.53 -33.74 -6.88
CA LEU A 97 -20.54 -34.95 -7.71
C LEU A 97 -19.42 -35.91 -7.32
N ARG A 98 -18.18 -35.44 -7.12
CA ARG A 98 -17.05 -36.29 -6.70
C ARG A 98 -17.26 -36.94 -5.34
N LYS A 99 -17.80 -36.23 -4.35
CA LYS A 99 -18.10 -36.81 -3.03
C LYS A 99 -19.20 -37.86 -3.10
N ALA A 100 -20.21 -37.68 -3.95
CA ALA A 100 -21.29 -38.65 -4.11
C ALA A 100 -20.82 -40.01 -4.65
N VAL A 101 -19.72 -40.04 -5.41
CA VAL A 101 -19.06 -41.28 -5.90
C VAL A 101 -17.97 -41.81 -4.96
N GLY A 102 -17.80 -41.22 -3.76
CA GLY A 102 -16.91 -41.72 -2.72
C GLY A 102 -15.50 -41.11 -2.68
N ALA A 103 -15.27 -39.93 -3.28
CA ALA A 103 -13.97 -39.26 -3.20
C ALA A 103 -13.64 -38.80 -1.76
N ASP A 104 -12.38 -38.99 -1.36
CA ASP A 104 -11.88 -38.60 -0.03
C ASP A 104 -11.90 -37.07 0.15
N SER A 105 -12.51 -36.60 1.24
CA SER A 105 -12.71 -35.16 1.49
C SER A 105 -11.40 -34.41 1.77
N LYS A 106 -10.34 -35.09 2.21
CA LYS A 106 -9.04 -34.45 2.45
C LYS A 106 -8.34 -34.11 1.14
N SER A 107 -8.45 -34.99 0.13
CA SER A 107 -7.89 -34.72 -1.21
C SER A 107 -8.41 -33.42 -1.81
N ILE A 108 -9.69 -33.14 -1.58
CA ILE A 108 -10.37 -31.94 -2.07
C ILE A 108 -9.94 -30.71 -1.25
N LEU A 109 -9.81 -30.84 0.07
CA LEU A 109 -9.31 -29.76 0.92
C LEU A 109 -7.88 -29.34 0.53
N TYR A 110 -6.99 -30.31 0.30
CA TYR A 110 -5.62 -30.01 -0.13
C TYR A 110 -5.57 -29.33 -1.51
N GLN A 111 -6.50 -29.63 -2.41
CA GLN A 111 -6.59 -28.95 -3.69
C GLN A 111 -6.90 -27.47 -3.51
N PHE A 112 -7.90 -27.12 -2.70
CA PHE A 112 -8.24 -25.72 -2.43
C PHE A 112 -7.15 -24.98 -1.66
N LEU A 113 -6.56 -25.63 -0.66
CA LEU A 113 -5.47 -25.05 0.12
C LEU A 113 -4.24 -24.78 -0.75
N THR A 114 -3.94 -25.68 -1.70
CA THR A 114 -2.83 -25.49 -2.64
C THR A 114 -3.14 -24.40 -3.65
N GLU A 115 -4.39 -24.32 -4.14
CA GLU A 115 -4.82 -23.27 -5.05
C GLU A 115 -4.75 -21.89 -4.41
N SER A 116 -5.25 -21.75 -3.18
CA SER A 116 -5.18 -20.50 -2.43
C SER A 116 -3.73 -20.11 -2.11
N LEU A 117 -2.88 -21.08 -1.76
CA LEU A 117 -1.44 -20.85 -1.59
C LEU A 117 -0.79 -20.34 -2.88
N VAL A 118 -1.02 -21.01 -4.02
CA VAL A 118 -0.41 -20.64 -5.29
C VAL A 118 -0.84 -19.23 -5.71
N ILE A 119 -2.14 -18.92 -5.63
CA ILE A 119 -2.66 -17.59 -5.97
C ILE A 119 -2.08 -16.53 -5.04
N THR A 120 -1.99 -16.81 -3.74
CA THR A 120 -1.47 -15.83 -2.78
C THR A 120 0.03 -15.62 -2.91
N VAL A 121 0.81 -16.68 -3.12
CA VAL A 121 2.26 -16.57 -3.32
C VAL A 121 2.58 -15.86 -4.63
N LEU A 122 1.90 -16.21 -5.72
CA LEU A 122 2.10 -15.54 -7.01
C LEU A 122 1.66 -14.08 -6.94
N GLY A 123 0.46 -13.80 -6.43
CA GLY A 123 -0.06 -12.45 -6.28
C GLY A 123 0.81 -11.59 -5.36
N GLY A 124 1.24 -12.14 -4.23
CA GLY A 124 2.14 -11.47 -3.30
C GLY A 124 3.51 -11.19 -3.91
N THR A 125 4.12 -12.17 -4.60
CA THR A 125 5.41 -11.99 -5.26
C THR A 125 5.33 -10.92 -6.36
N ILE A 126 4.31 -10.99 -7.22
CA ILE A 126 4.07 -10.00 -8.27
C ILE A 126 3.82 -8.61 -7.66
N GLY A 127 3.01 -8.55 -6.59
CA GLY A 127 2.73 -7.31 -5.86
C GLY A 127 3.99 -6.67 -5.28
N ILE A 128 4.88 -7.45 -4.69
CA ILE A 128 6.18 -6.97 -4.17
C ILE A 128 7.04 -6.42 -5.31
N ILE A 129 7.17 -7.16 -6.41
CA ILE A 129 7.97 -6.74 -7.57
C ILE A 129 7.42 -5.42 -8.14
N LEU A 130 6.11 -5.33 -8.35
CA LEU A 130 5.46 -4.13 -8.87
C LEU A 130 5.54 -2.96 -7.88
N GLY A 131 5.43 -3.21 -6.58
CA GLY A 131 5.57 -2.20 -5.53
C GLY A 131 6.97 -1.59 -5.51
N VAL A 132 8.01 -2.43 -5.55
CA VAL A 132 9.41 -1.98 -5.64
C VAL A 132 9.67 -1.24 -6.95
N ALA A 133 9.20 -1.77 -8.08
CA ALA A 133 9.35 -1.14 -9.38
C ALA A 133 8.67 0.24 -9.44
N ASN A 134 7.45 0.38 -8.89
CA ASN A 134 6.76 1.65 -8.79
C ASN A 134 7.48 2.64 -7.87
N SER A 135 7.99 2.17 -6.74
CA SER A 135 8.78 2.99 -5.82
C SER A 135 10.01 3.58 -6.52
N LEU A 136 10.74 2.75 -7.28
CA LEU A 136 11.89 3.20 -8.08
C LEU A 136 11.49 4.16 -9.21
N ALA A 137 10.40 3.88 -9.92
CA ALA A 137 9.90 4.74 -11.00
C ALA A 137 9.53 6.14 -10.48
N VAL A 138 8.83 6.22 -9.34
CA VAL A 138 8.51 7.48 -8.67
C VAL A 138 9.76 8.21 -8.23
N GLY A 139 10.76 7.51 -7.68
CA GLY A 139 12.04 8.11 -7.31
C GLY A 139 12.80 8.70 -8.50
N LEU A 140 12.80 8.02 -9.65
CA LEU A 140 13.42 8.54 -10.87
C LEU A 140 12.71 9.81 -11.38
N ILE A 141 11.37 9.82 -11.38
CA ILE A 141 10.58 10.99 -11.78
C ILE A 141 10.77 12.16 -10.81
N ALA A 142 10.86 11.91 -9.50
CA ALA A 142 11.11 12.96 -8.52
C ALA A 142 12.49 13.62 -8.73
N ARG A 143 13.52 12.81 -9.05
CA ARG A 143 14.86 13.31 -9.36
C ARG A 143 14.91 14.19 -10.60
N THR A 144 14.13 13.90 -11.64
CA THR A 144 14.09 14.75 -12.84
C THR A 144 13.45 16.12 -12.58
N GLN A 145 12.67 16.25 -11.49
CA GLN A 145 12.08 17.52 -11.03
C GLN A 145 12.93 18.24 -9.97
N GLY A 146 14.15 17.76 -9.68
CA GLY A 146 15.04 18.33 -8.67
C GLY A 146 14.63 18.03 -7.22
N LEU A 147 13.64 17.17 -7.00
CA LEU A 147 13.20 16.73 -5.67
C LEU A 147 13.97 15.47 -5.26
N ASN A 148 14.75 15.57 -4.19
CA ASN A 148 15.51 14.44 -3.66
C ASN A 148 14.68 13.72 -2.59
N TRP A 149 13.74 12.87 -3.03
CA TRP A 149 12.89 12.10 -2.10
C TRP A 149 13.61 10.84 -1.63
N PRO A 150 13.84 10.66 -0.31
CA PRO A 150 14.49 9.46 0.20
C PRO A 150 13.53 8.28 0.11
N LEU A 151 13.87 7.30 -0.73
CA LEU A 151 13.15 6.03 -0.83
C LEU A 151 13.62 5.08 0.28
N THR A 152 12.77 4.87 1.28
CA THR A 152 13.03 3.90 2.36
C THR A 152 12.06 2.72 2.22
N ILE A 153 12.58 1.59 1.73
CA ILE A 153 11.82 0.33 1.64
C ILE A 153 12.16 -0.51 2.88
N SER A 154 11.16 -0.72 3.74
CA SER A 154 11.32 -1.60 4.91
C SER A 154 10.97 -3.04 4.54
N TRP A 155 11.97 -3.93 4.59
CA TRP A 155 11.76 -5.34 4.30
C TRP A 155 10.79 -6.01 5.29
N LEU A 156 10.79 -5.55 6.55
CA LEU A 156 9.88 -6.07 7.58
C LEU A 156 8.41 -5.75 7.26
N ALA A 157 8.13 -4.56 6.72
CA ALA A 157 6.78 -4.18 6.31
C ALA A 157 6.30 -5.01 5.11
N VAL A 158 7.20 -5.28 4.16
CA VAL A 158 6.92 -6.12 2.98
C VAL A 158 6.59 -7.55 3.41
N LEU A 159 7.40 -8.14 4.28
CA LEU A 159 7.15 -9.48 4.82
C LEU A 159 5.86 -9.53 5.62
N ALA A 160 5.61 -8.54 6.49
CA ALA A 160 4.38 -8.48 7.27
C ALA A 160 3.13 -8.42 6.36
N ALA A 161 3.14 -7.59 5.32
CA ALA A 161 2.04 -7.51 4.35
C ALA A 161 1.85 -8.84 3.59
N PHE A 162 2.95 -9.49 3.19
CA PHE A 162 2.91 -10.79 2.52
C PHE A 162 2.29 -11.88 3.40
N PHE A 163 2.69 -11.95 4.68
CA PHE A 163 2.12 -12.92 5.62
C PHE A 163 0.66 -12.65 5.95
N VAL A 164 0.25 -11.37 6.04
CA VAL A 164 -1.17 -11.01 6.21
C VAL A 164 -1.98 -11.48 5.00
N ALA A 165 -1.50 -11.22 3.78
CA ALA A 165 -2.16 -11.71 2.57
C ALA A 165 -2.25 -13.24 2.54
N MET A 166 -1.15 -13.93 2.89
CA MET A 166 -1.09 -15.40 3.00
C MET A 166 -2.07 -15.96 4.02
N ALA A 167 -2.17 -15.34 5.21
CA ALA A 167 -3.12 -15.75 6.23
C ALA A 167 -4.57 -15.61 5.75
N ILE A 168 -4.89 -14.52 5.04
CA ILE A 168 -6.22 -14.30 4.46
C ILE A 168 -6.49 -15.35 3.37
N GLY A 169 -5.56 -15.57 2.44
CA GLY A 169 -5.72 -16.59 1.39
C GLY A 169 -5.94 -17.99 1.96
N LEU A 170 -5.20 -18.39 2.99
CA LEU A 170 -5.35 -19.68 3.67
C LEU A 170 -6.64 -19.79 4.49
N ALA A 171 -7.13 -18.70 5.06
CA ALA A 171 -8.36 -18.71 5.86
C ALA A 171 -9.63 -18.84 4.99
N PHE A 172 -9.58 -18.35 3.75
CA PHE A 172 -10.73 -18.32 2.84
C PHE A 172 -10.69 -19.34 1.69
N GLY A 173 -9.55 -20.02 1.46
CA GLY A 173 -9.42 -21.11 0.49
C GLY A 173 -9.67 -22.47 1.12
#